data_AF-Q0W5Q3-F1
#
_entry.id   AF-Q0W5Q3-F1
#
_cell.length_a   1.000
_cell.length_b   1.000
_cell.length_c   1.000
_cell.angle_alpha   90.00
_cell.angle_beta   90.00
_cell.angle_gamma   90.00
#
_symmetry.space_group_name_H-M   'P 1'
#
loop_
_entity.id
_entity.type
_entity.pdbx_description
1 polymer ?
#
loop_
_entity_poly.entity_id
_entity_poly.type
_entity_poly.pdbx_seq_one_letter_code
_entity_poly.pdbx_strand_id
1 'polypeptide(L)'
;MFKDRKDAGRKLSERLAQEQWDQPVVFAIPRGGVPIGCEIARKLRAPLDLIIPRKLPVPYNPEAGFGAVAPDGTIVLNDDLVSQIGLDQDEINSIAMAVLDEVQRRIREYRLGPPIDPKGRDVIVVDDGLASGYTMIAAVRALKKKGPKKVVVAVPCSPRTSVERLEEEADEVICLAVQEQGSFAVASYYQKFPDLSDGEVLADLGTCTLVPPKS
;
A
#
# COMPACT_ATOMS: atom_id res chain seq x y z
N MET A 1 -14.64 -8.23 -12.27
CA MET A 1 -13.58 -7.49 -12.98
C MET A 1 -13.90 -6.00 -12.97
N PHE A 2 -12.92 -5.15 -12.64
CA PHE A 2 -13.01 -3.70 -12.60
C PHE A 2 -12.69 -3.11 -13.98
N LYS A 3 -13.24 -1.95 -14.34
CA LYS A 3 -12.92 -1.31 -15.63
C LYS A 3 -11.47 -0.80 -15.66
N ASP A 4 -11.08 -0.09 -14.62
CA ASP A 4 -9.77 0.51 -14.40
C ASP A 4 -9.58 0.76 -12.89
N ARG A 5 -8.44 1.33 -12.49
CA ARG A 5 -8.17 1.70 -11.09
C ARG A 5 -9.24 2.66 -10.54
N LYS A 6 -9.66 3.67 -11.30
CA LYS A 6 -10.68 4.63 -10.81
C LYS A 6 -12.02 3.94 -10.51
N ASP A 7 -12.43 2.96 -11.33
CA ASP A 7 -13.61 2.13 -11.08
C ASP A 7 -13.50 1.28 -9.82
N ALA A 8 -12.34 0.65 -9.61
CA ALA A 8 -12.06 -0.09 -8.39
C ALA A 8 -12.09 0.82 -7.15
N GLY A 9 -11.47 2.00 -7.23
CA GLY A 9 -11.47 3.01 -6.18
C GLY A 9 -12.86 3.50 -5.80
N ARG A 10 -13.73 3.78 -6.79
CA ARG A 10 -15.13 4.16 -6.51
C ARG A 10 -15.87 3.07 -5.74
N LYS A 11 -15.82 1.82 -6.19
CA LYS A 11 -16.47 0.69 -5.53
C LYS A 11 -15.93 0.45 -4.11
N LEU A 12 -14.61 0.55 -3.95
CA LEU A 12 -13.97 0.37 -2.64
C LEU A 12 -14.37 1.50 -1.68
N SER A 13 -14.44 2.73 -2.19
CA SER A 13 -14.90 3.89 -1.41
C SER A 13 -16.36 3.79 -0.98
N GLU A 14 -17.23 3.18 -1.78
CA GLU A 14 -18.63 2.93 -1.42
C GLU A 14 -18.75 1.95 -0.27
N ARG A 15 -17.94 0.87 -0.30
CA ARG A 15 -17.87 -0.10 0.81
C ARG A 15 -17.34 0.56 2.09
N LEU A 16 -16.27 1.34 1.99
CA LEU A 16 -15.67 2.04 3.14
C LEU A 16 -16.62 3.10 3.73
N ALA A 17 -17.45 3.74 2.92
CA ALA A 17 -18.42 4.74 3.39
C ALA A 17 -19.54 4.17 4.26
N GLN A 18 -19.67 2.84 4.34
CA GLN A 18 -20.61 2.16 5.24
C GLN A 18 -20.08 2.01 6.66
N GLU A 19 -18.77 2.21 6.85
CA GLU A 19 -18.11 2.12 8.15
C GLU A 19 -18.10 3.48 8.88
N GLN A 20 -17.94 3.43 10.20
CA GLN A 20 -17.71 4.62 11.01
C GLN A 20 -16.21 4.93 11.10
N TRP A 21 -15.84 6.16 10.79
CA TRP A 21 -14.45 6.63 10.78
C TRP A 21 -14.26 7.79 11.76
N ASP A 22 -13.20 7.71 12.55
CA ASP A 22 -12.74 8.77 13.43
C ASP A 22 -11.51 9.46 12.82
N GLN A 23 -11.73 10.68 12.32
CA GLN A 23 -10.72 11.51 11.65
C GLN A 23 -9.86 10.74 10.63
N PRO A 24 -10.45 10.01 9.67
CA PRO A 24 -9.72 9.07 8.82
C PRO A 24 -8.56 9.75 8.06
N VAL A 25 -7.49 8.99 7.79
CA VAL A 25 -6.41 9.34 6.84
C VAL A 25 -6.22 8.21 5.87
N VAL A 26 -6.11 8.54 4.59
CA VAL A 26 -5.78 7.56 3.55
C VAL A 26 -4.28 7.60 3.30
N PHE A 27 -3.61 6.45 3.40
CA PHE A 27 -2.22 6.25 2.99
C PHE A 27 -2.17 5.35 1.76
N ALA A 28 -1.90 5.94 0.60
CA ALA A 28 -1.76 5.17 -0.65
C ALA A 28 -0.33 4.67 -0.85
N ILE A 29 -0.19 3.43 -1.33
CA ILE A 29 1.08 2.88 -1.81
C ILE A 29 1.24 3.24 -3.29
N PRO A 30 2.28 4.02 -3.67
CA PRO A 30 2.52 4.33 -5.06
C PRO A 30 3.04 3.13 -5.86
N ARG A 31 2.74 3.04 -7.16
CA ARG A 31 1.96 4.00 -7.95
C ARG A 31 0.49 3.63 -8.05
N GLY A 32 0.21 2.33 -8.07
CA GLY A 32 -1.10 1.74 -8.30
C GLY A 32 -2.17 2.18 -7.30
N GLY A 33 -1.81 2.28 -6.02
CA GLY A 33 -2.71 2.70 -4.96
C GLY A 33 -3.17 4.14 -5.01
N VAL A 34 -2.47 5.05 -5.72
CA VAL A 34 -2.78 6.49 -5.69
C VAL A 34 -4.14 6.81 -6.31
N PRO A 35 -4.47 6.37 -7.55
CA PRO A 35 -5.81 6.55 -8.10
C PRO A 35 -6.94 5.97 -7.23
N ILE A 36 -6.68 4.86 -6.52
CA ILE A 36 -7.64 4.24 -5.61
C ILE A 36 -7.83 5.12 -4.37
N GLY A 37 -6.72 5.51 -3.74
CA GLY A 37 -6.69 6.36 -2.55
C GLY A 37 -7.33 7.72 -2.78
N CYS A 38 -7.16 8.31 -3.97
CA CYS A 38 -7.86 9.51 -4.41
C CYS A 38 -9.39 9.39 -4.32
N GLU A 39 -9.97 8.29 -4.83
CA GLU A 39 -11.42 8.08 -4.79
C GLU A 39 -11.92 7.88 -3.35
N ILE A 40 -11.17 7.13 -2.53
CA ILE A 40 -11.47 6.93 -1.11
C ILE A 40 -11.43 8.26 -0.34
N ALA A 41 -10.33 9.02 -0.49
CA ALA A 41 -10.13 10.31 0.17
C ALA A 41 -11.25 11.30 -0.15
N ARG A 42 -11.63 11.38 -1.44
CA ARG A 42 -12.75 12.22 -1.89
C ARG A 42 -14.09 11.79 -1.29
N LYS A 43 -14.38 10.49 -1.28
CA LYS A 43 -15.63 9.94 -0.74
C LYS A 43 -15.77 10.17 0.76
N LEU A 44 -14.69 9.93 1.51
CA LEU A 44 -14.66 10.04 2.98
C LEU A 44 -14.35 11.47 3.47
N ARG A 45 -14.05 12.40 2.55
CA ARG A 45 -13.53 13.74 2.86
C ARG A 45 -12.32 13.69 3.81
N ALA A 46 -11.47 12.68 3.59
CA ALA A 46 -10.28 12.41 4.37
C ALA A 46 -9.05 12.96 3.64
N PRO A 47 -8.01 13.43 4.36
CA PRO A 47 -6.75 13.74 3.72
C PRO A 47 -6.08 12.45 3.19
N LEU A 48 -5.31 12.62 2.10
CA LEU A 48 -4.52 11.59 1.45
C LEU A 48 -3.04 11.90 1.64
N ASP A 49 -2.27 10.91 2.08
CA ASP A 49 -0.81 10.91 2.07
C ASP A 49 -0.30 9.60 1.44
N LEU A 50 1.01 9.50 1.27
CA LEU A 50 1.70 8.33 0.74
C LEU A 50 2.46 7.59 1.83
N ILE A 51 2.41 6.26 1.75
CA ILE A 51 3.41 5.40 2.35
C ILE A 51 4.12 4.64 1.24
N ILE A 52 5.45 4.68 1.23
CA ILE A 52 6.26 4.17 0.11
C ILE A 52 7.11 2.98 0.58
N PRO A 53 6.49 1.83 0.88
CA PRO A 53 7.24 0.59 1.05
C PRO A 53 7.77 0.11 -0.30
N ARG A 54 8.79 -0.75 -0.29
CA ARG A 54 9.33 -1.34 -1.50
C ARG A 54 9.75 -2.79 -1.27
N LYS A 55 9.52 -3.64 -2.27
CA LYS A 55 9.94 -5.05 -2.23
C LYS A 55 11.47 -5.14 -2.15
N LEU A 56 11.95 -6.10 -1.38
CA LEU A 56 13.36 -6.51 -1.37
C LEU A 56 13.56 -7.51 -2.51
N PRO A 57 14.30 -7.15 -3.59
CA PRO A 57 14.43 -7.99 -4.77
C PRO A 57 15.31 -9.20 -4.48
N VAL A 58 14.97 -10.36 -5.06
CA VAL A 58 15.85 -11.54 -5.02
C VAL A 58 17.10 -11.24 -5.87
N PRO A 59 18.34 -11.46 -5.38
CA PRO A 59 19.56 -11.03 -6.08
C PRO A 59 19.70 -11.51 -7.52
N TYR A 60 19.28 -12.74 -7.79
CA TYR A 60 19.35 -13.37 -9.12
C TYR A 60 18.02 -13.33 -9.88
N ASN A 61 16.97 -12.74 -9.32
CA ASN A 61 15.69 -12.50 -9.99
C ASN A 61 15.02 -11.22 -9.46
N PRO A 62 15.42 -10.03 -9.95
CA PRO A 62 14.96 -8.75 -9.42
C PRO A 62 13.46 -8.50 -9.53
N GLU A 63 12.76 -9.23 -10.40
CA GLU A 63 11.30 -9.15 -10.56
C GLU A 63 10.56 -9.84 -9.40
N ALA A 64 11.21 -10.81 -8.74
CA ALA A 64 10.71 -11.45 -7.53
C ALA A 64 11.19 -10.71 -6.27
N GLY A 65 10.36 -10.70 -5.23
CA GLY A 65 10.71 -10.11 -3.94
C GLY A 65 10.64 -11.12 -2.81
N PHE A 66 11.69 -11.18 -1.98
CA PHE A 66 11.74 -12.04 -0.78
C PHE A 66 11.21 -11.36 0.48
N GLY A 67 10.82 -10.09 0.37
CA GLY A 67 10.33 -9.30 1.49
C GLY A 67 10.00 -7.88 1.04
N ALA A 68 9.88 -6.97 1.99
CA ALA A 68 9.73 -5.54 1.75
C ALA A 68 10.36 -4.72 2.87
N VAL A 69 10.73 -3.48 2.55
CA VAL A 69 11.18 -2.47 3.51
C VAL A 69 10.27 -1.25 3.44
N ALA A 70 9.91 -0.70 4.60
CA ALA A 70 9.13 0.52 4.73
C ALA A 70 10.03 1.76 4.94
N PRO A 71 9.49 2.98 4.77
CA PRO A 71 10.26 4.23 4.95
C PRO A 71 10.98 4.40 6.29
N ASP A 72 10.49 3.79 7.36
CA ASP A 72 11.10 3.86 8.70
C ASP A 72 12.17 2.78 8.93
N GLY A 73 12.53 2.02 7.89
CA GLY A 73 13.45 0.90 7.97
C GLY A 73 12.81 -0.40 8.46
N THR A 74 11.48 -0.47 8.65
CA THR A 74 10.81 -1.74 8.95
C THR A 74 11.01 -2.73 7.82
N ILE A 75 11.67 -3.85 8.12
CA ILE A 75 11.86 -4.98 7.19
C ILE A 75 10.83 -6.06 7.52
N VAL A 76 10.20 -6.60 6.48
CA VAL A 76 9.31 -7.76 6.56
C VAL A 76 9.79 -8.79 5.54
N LEU A 77 10.03 -10.01 6.00
CA LEU A 77 10.61 -11.09 5.20
C LEU A 77 9.58 -12.18 4.95
N ASN A 78 9.71 -12.84 3.80
CA ASN A 78 9.14 -14.14 3.56
C ASN A 78 10.15 -15.20 4.00
N ASP A 79 10.09 -15.61 5.26
CA ASP A 79 11.11 -16.47 5.88
C ASP A 79 11.27 -17.81 5.14
N ASP A 80 10.18 -18.37 4.60
CA ASP A 80 10.23 -19.58 3.77
C ASP A 80 11.05 -19.35 2.50
N LEU A 81 10.82 -18.23 1.81
CA LEU A 81 11.55 -17.91 0.59
C LEU A 81 13.00 -17.58 0.91
N VAL A 82 13.29 -16.79 1.95
CA VAL A 82 14.65 -16.50 2.43
C VAL A 82 15.42 -17.79 2.69
N SER A 83 14.80 -18.75 3.38
CA SER A 83 15.40 -20.06 3.68
C SER A 83 15.66 -20.88 2.41
N GLN A 84 14.74 -20.86 1.44
CA GLN A 84 14.89 -21.58 0.16
C GLN A 84 16.01 -21.02 -0.71
N ILE A 85 16.21 -19.70 -0.71
CA ILE A 85 17.24 -19.04 -1.53
C ILE A 85 18.59 -18.93 -0.80
N GLY A 86 18.62 -19.24 0.50
CA GLY A 86 19.84 -19.30 1.29
C GLY A 86 20.48 -17.93 1.57
N LEU A 87 19.67 -16.86 1.66
CA LEU A 87 20.21 -15.54 2.01
C LEU A 87 20.57 -15.48 3.49
N ASP A 88 21.77 -14.98 3.77
CA ASP A 88 22.16 -14.67 5.14
C ASP A 88 21.69 -13.26 5.57
N GLN A 89 21.85 -12.97 6.86
CA GLN A 89 21.38 -11.71 7.44
C GLN A 89 22.14 -10.48 6.91
N ASP A 90 23.42 -10.63 6.57
CA ASP A 90 24.26 -9.53 6.07
C ASP A 90 23.89 -9.18 4.63
N GLU A 91 23.58 -10.18 3.81
CA GLU A 91 23.02 -10.01 2.47
C GLU A 91 21.65 -9.31 2.53
N ILE A 92 20.75 -9.79 3.39
CA ILE A 92 19.42 -9.19 3.59
C ILE A 92 19.55 -7.72 4.00
N ASN A 93 20.41 -7.41 4.97
CA ASN A 93 20.63 -6.05 5.45
C ASN A 93 21.18 -5.15 4.35
N SER A 94 22.15 -5.65 3.58
CA SER A 94 22.76 -4.91 2.46
C SER A 94 21.74 -4.56 1.38
N ILE A 95 20.89 -5.52 0.99
CA ILE A 95 19.80 -5.30 0.03
C ILE A 95 18.79 -4.31 0.60
N ALA A 96 18.39 -4.47 1.86
CA ALA A 96 17.42 -3.59 2.50
C ALA A 96 17.90 -2.14 2.60
N MET A 97 19.18 -1.91 2.90
CA MET A 97 19.78 -0.58 2.92
C MET A 97 19.75 0.08 1.53
N ALA A 98 20.18 -0.64 0.49
CA ALA A 98 20.16 -0.13 -0.88
C ALA A 98 18.73 0.20 -1.35
N VAL A 99 17.75 -0.64 -0.99
CA VAL A 99 16.33 -0.38 -1.31
C VAL A 99 15.77 0.79 -0.51
N LEU A 100 16.18 0.95 0.75
CA LEU A 100 15.76 2.06 1.60
C LEU A 100 16.23 3.40 1.05
N ASP A 101 17.44 3.50 0.51
CA ASP A 101 17.92 4.74 -0.13
C ASP A 101 17.02 5.17 -1.30
N GLU A 102 16.60 4.21 -2.11
CA GLU A 102 15.65 4.44 -3.21
C GLU A 102 14.25 4.80 -2.69
N VAL A 103 13.79 4.21 -1.58
CA VAL A 103 12.56 4.63 -0.89
C VAL A 103 12.66 6.09 -0.46
N GLN A 104 13.77 6.50 0.17
CA GLN A 104 13.97 7.88 0.60
C GLN A 104 14.03 8.86 -0.59
N ARG A 105 14.63 8.46 -1.72
CA ARG A 105 14.62 9.24 -2.97
C ARG A 105 13.19 9.48 -3.46
N ARG A 106 12.37 8.43 -3.57
CA ARG A 106 10.96 8.55 -4.02
C ARG A 106 10.09 9.35 -3.06
N ILE A 107 10.33 9.24 -1.75
CA ILE A 107 9.65 10.09 -0.77
C ILE A 107 9.89 11.55 -1.08
N ARG A 108 11.13 11.96 -1.36
CA ARG A 108 11.44 13.35 -1.72
C ARG A 108 10.76 13.78 -3.03
N GLU A 109 10.70 12.90 -4.02
CA GLU A 109 10.12 13.20 -5.33
C GLU A 109 8.59 13.34 -5.30
N TYR A 110 7.90 12.48 -4.54
CA TYR A 110 6.43 12.51 -4.48
C TYR A 110 5.86 13.45 -3.41
N ARG A 111 6.70 14.05 -2.56
CA ARG A 111 6.24 14.89 -1.44
C ARG A 111 5.75 16.24 -1.95
N LEU A 112 4.44 16.48 -1.86
CA LEU A 112 3.80 17.75 -2.22
C LEU A 112 3.50 18.67 -1.01
N GLY A 113 3.75 18.21 0.22
CA GLY A 113 3.45 18.95 1.44
C GLY A 113 4.02 18.25 2.69
N PRO A 114 3.77 18.75 3.91
CA PRO A 114 4.22 18.09 5.13
C PRO A 114 3.58 16.69 5.28
N PRO A 115 4.27 15.73 5.90
CA PRO A 115 3.71 14.40 6.17
C PRO A 115 2.56 14.49 7.15
N ILE A 116 1.54 13.66 6.95
CA ILE A 116 0.37 13.59 7.83
C ILE A 116 0.70 12.67 9.00
N ASP A 117 0.45 13.15 10.23
CA ASP A 117 0.57 12.34 11.44
C ASP A 117 -0.66 11.41 11.57
N PRO A 118 -0.47 10.07 11.57
CA PRO A 118 -1.56 9.13 11.78
C PRO A 118 -1.95 8.96 13.25
N LYS A 119 -1.20 9.53 14.21
CA LYS A 119 -1.40 9.28 15.64
C LYS A 119 -2.82 9.58 16.12
N GLY A 120 -3.43 8.60 16.78
CA GLY A 120 -4.79 8.71 17.34
C GLY A 120 -5.92 8.74 16.31
N ARG A 121 -5.62 8.52 15.02
CA ARG A 121 -6.59 8.58 13.91
C ARG A 121 -6.86 7.20 13.33
N ASP A 122 -7.97 7.06 12.63
CA ASP A 122 -8.21 5.88 11.81
C ASP A 122 -7.40 5.96 10.51
N VAL A 123 -6.58 4.95 10.24
CA VAL A 123 -5.72 4.88 9.05
C VAL A 123 -6.27 3.88 8.07
N ILE A 124 -6.34 4.26 6.79
CA ILE A 124 -6.71 3.39 5.68
C ILE A 124 -5.49 3.26 4.75
N VAL A 125 -4.90 2.07 4.66
CA VAL A 125 -3.78 1.78 3.76
C VAL A 125 -4.32 1.13 2.49
N VAL A 126 -3.96 1.66 1.33
CA VAL A 126 -4.57 1.26 0.05
C VAL A 126 -3.53 1.00 -1.04
N ASP A 127 -3.81 -0.02 -1.85
CA ASP A 127 -3.12 -0.34 -3.11
C ASP A 127 -4.12 -0.80 -4.19
N ASP A 128 -3.69 -0.98 -5.43
CA ASP A 128 -4.54 -1.47 -6.53
C ASP A 128 -4.79 -2.99 -6.49
N GLY A 129 -4.06 -3.72 -5.66
CA GLY A 129 -4.32 -5.11 -5.31
C GLY A 129 -3.17 -5.71 -4.48
N LEU A 130 -3.41 -6.86 -3.84
CA LEU A 130 -2.39 -7.57 -3.08
C LEU A 130 -1.98 -8.83 -3.83
N ALA A 131 -0.70 -8.92 -4.21
CA ALA A 131 -0.12 -10.18 -4.69
C ALA A 131 0.30 -11.06 -3.51
N SER A 132 1.53 -10.93 -3.02
CA SER A 132 2.04 -11.65 -1.85
C SER A 132 1.77 -10.95 -0.50
N GLY A 133 1.38 -9.67 -0.53
CA GLY A 133 1.03 -8.89 0.66
C GLY A 133 2.21 -8.26 1.43
N TYR A 134 3.46 -8.73 1.26
CA TYR A 134 4.61 -8.26 2.05
C TYR A 134 4.84 -6.74 2.03
N THR A 135 4.65 -6.09 0.87
CA THR A 135 4.71 -4.63 0.74
C THR A 135 3.68 -3.92 1.62
N MET A 136 2.45 -4.45 1.66
CA MET A 136 1.36 -3.92 2.48
C MET A 136 1.64 -4.15 3.97
N ILE A 137 2.16 -5.33 4.36
CA ILE A 137 2.54 -5.63 5.75
C ILE A 137 3.59 -4.64 6.25
N ALA A 138 4.62 -4.38 5.43
CA ALA A 138 5.65 -3.40 5.78
C ALA A 138 5.05 -2.00 6.01
N ALA A 139 4.10 -1.57 5.17
CA ALA A 139 3.38 -0.31 5.37
C ALA A 139 2.54 -0.30 6.65
N VAL A 140 1.77 -1.35 6.90
CA VAL A 140 0.93 -1.50 8.10
C VAL A 140 1.77 -1.45 9.37
N ARG A 141 2.85 -2.25 9.45
CA ARG A 141 3.75 -2.27 10.61
C ARG A 141 4.41 -0.91 10.86
N ALA A 142 4.88 -0.24 9.80
CA ALA A 142 5.47 1.09 9.91
C ALA A 142 4.47 2.15 10.38
N LEU A 143 3.19 2.07 9.96
CA LEU A 143 2.14 2.97 10.41
C LEU A 143 1.71 2.67 11.85
N LYS A 144 1.58 1.40 12.24
CA LYS A 144 1.23 1.00 13.61
C LYS A 144 2.22 1.55 14.65
N LYS A 145 3.52 1.61 14.33
CA LYS A 145 4.55 2.24 15.19
C LYS A 145 4.30 3.72 15.50
N LYS A 146 3.52 4.43 14.68
CA LYS A 146 3.17 5.84 14.89
C LYS A 146 1.94 6.05 15.80
N GLY A 147 1.36 4.96 16.31
CA GLY A 147 0.22 5.00 17.25
C GLY A 147 -1.11 5.49 16.65
N PRO A 148 -1.55 5.02 15.47
CA PRO A 148 -2.91 5.23 15.01
C PRO A 148 -3.92 4.57 15.95
N LYS A 149 -5.18 5.00 15.88
CA LYS A 149 -6.29 4.38 16.64
C LYS A 149 -6.65 3.02 16.07
N LYS A 150 -6.70 2.91 14.74
CA LYS A 150 -6.88 1.66 13.99
C LYS A 150 -6.20 1.75 12.63
N VAL A 151 -5.77 0.63 12.07
CA VAL A 151 -5.20 0.49 10.73
C VAL A 151 -6.03 -0.50 9.94
N VAL A 152 -6.72 0.00 8.93
CA VAL A 152 -7.52 -0.77 7.98
C VAL A 152 -6.77 -0.88 6.67
N VAL A 153 -6.69 -2.09 6.12
CA VAL A 153 -6.18 -2.33 4.77
C VAL A 153 -7.38 -2.40 3.82
N ALA A 154 -7.35 -1.61 2.75
CA ALA A 154 -8.44 -1.58 1.77
C ALA A 154 -7.86 -1.83 0.37
N VAL A 155 -8.28 -2.91 -0.28
CA VAL A 155 -7.79 -3.28 -1.61
C VAL A 155 -8.89 -3.83 -2.53
N PRO A 156 -8.81 -3.63 -3.85
CA PRO A 156 -9.80 -4.17 -4.78
C PRO A 156 -9.77 -5.70 -4.91
N CYS A 157 -8.58 -6.31 -4.94
CA CYS A 157 -8.43 -7.75 -5.11
C CYS A 157 -7.18 -8.32 -4.40
N SER A 158 -7.26 -9.58 -4.01
CA SER A 158 -6.19 -10.32 -3.33
C SER A 158 -6.45 -11.84 -3.40
N PRO A 159 -5.43 -12.71 -3.39
CA PRO A 159 -5.65 -14.11 -3.05
C PRO A 159 -5.99 -14.24 -1.56
N ARG A 160 -6.75 -15.28 -1.19
CA ARG A 160 -7.15 -15.58 0.21
C ARG A 160 -5.93 -15.61 1.14
N THR A 161 -4.86 -16.28 0.75
CA THR A 161 -3.64 -16.41 1.58
C THR A 161 -2.97 -15.09 1.93
N SER A 162 -3.06 -14.08 1.04
CA SER A 162 -2.56 -12.74 1.33
C SER A 162 -3.53 -11.91 2.16
N VAL A 163 -4.85 -12.19 2.09
CA VAL A 163 -5.81 -11.58 3.01
C VAL A 163 -5.58 -12.10 4.43
N GLU A 164 -5.48 -13.41 4.61
CA GLU A 164 -5.26 -14.06 5.91
C GLU A 164 -3.98 -13.55 6.59
N ARG A 165 -2.88 -13.46 5.83
CA ARG A 165 -1.62 -12.89 6.34
C ARG A 165 -1.78 -11.43 6.80
N LEU A 166 -2.65 -10.65 6.15
CA LEU A 166 -2.88 -9.25 6.50
C LEU A 166 -3.88 -9.10 7.65
N GLU A 167 -4.79 -10.05 7.83
CA GLU A 167 -5.70 -10.11 8.99
C GLU A 167 -4.94 -10.34 10.31
N GLU A 168 -3.74 -10.93 10.27
CA GLU A 168 -2.84 -11.02 11.43
C GLU A 168 -2.13 -9.70 11.76
N GLU A 169 -2.07 -8.76 10.82
CA GLU A 169 -1.24 -7.55 10.89
C GLU A 169 -2.04 -6.26 11.02
N ALA A 170 -3.18 -6.17 10.34
CA ALA A 170 -4.08 -5.03 10.34
C ALA A 170 -5.26 -5.25 11.32
N ASP A 171 -5.93 -4.18 11.71
CA ASP A 171 -7.10 -4.31 12.58
C ASP A 171 -8.36 -4.72 11.78
N GLU A 172 -8.36 -4.44 10.47
CA GLU A 172 -9.37 -4.90 9.52
C GLU A 172 -8.79 -4.98 8.10
N VAL A 173 -9.24 -5.95 7.31
CA VAL A 173 -8.90 -6.06 5.88
C VAL A 173 -10.18 -6.05 5.05
N ILE A 174 -10.35 -5.01 4.24
CA ILE A 174 -11.46 -4.87 3.29
C ILE A 174 -10.95 -5.21 1.89
N CYS A 175 -11.34 -6.38 1.38
CA CYS A 175 -11.05 -6.81 0.02
C CYS A 175 -12.35 -7.03 -0.75
N LEU A 176 -12.53 -6.36 -1.89
CA LEU A 176 -13.78 -6.51 -2.68
C LEU A 176 -13.86 -7.85 -3.41
N ALA A 177 -12.72 -8.40 -3.85
CA ALA A 177 -12.66 -9.62 -4.64
C ALA A 177 -11.52 -10.51 -4.16
N VAL A 178 -11.86 -11.55 -3.42
CA VAL A 178 -10.90 -12.54 -2.92
C VAL A 178 -10.82 -13.71 -3.89
N GLN A 179 -9.59 -14.07 -4.30
CA GLN A 179 -9.36 -15.30 -5.05
C GLN A 179 -9.13 -16.47 -4.11
N GLU A 180 -10.06 -17.42 -4.10
CA GLU A 180 -9.97 -18.58 -3.22
C GLU A 180 -8.88 -19.57 -3.64
N GLN A 181 -8.69 -19.79 -4.95
CA GLN A 181 -7.78 -20.80 -5.48
C GLN A 181 -7.16 -20.40 -6.82
N GLY A 182 -6.03 -21.02 -7.17
CA GLY A 182 -5.35 -20.85 -8.46
C GLY A 182 -4.31 -19.73 -8.48
N SER A 183 -3.77 -19.45 -9.66
CA SER A 183 -2.77 -18.38 -9.85
C SER A 183 -3.43 -17.00 -9.78
N PHE A 184 -2.75 -16.06 -9.12
CA PHE A 184 -3.25 -14.70 -8.93
C PHE A 184 -2.31 -13.69 -9.61
N ALA A 185 -2.91 -12.72 -10.29
CA ALA A 185 -2.22 -11.52 -10.76
C ALA A 185 -3.16 -10.33 -10.62
N VAL A 186 -2.68 -9.23 -10.02
CA VAL A 186 -3.52 -8.02 -9.82
C VAL A 186 -4.16 -7.57 -11.13
N ALA A 187 -3.37 -7.53 -12.21
CA ALA A 187 -3.82 -7.11 -13.53
C ALA A 187 -5.01 -7.92 -14.08
N SER A 188 -5.18 -9.19 -13.71
CA SER A 188 -6.30 -10.03 -14.21
C SER A 188 -7.66 -9.60 -13.67
N TYR A 189 -7.69 -8.75 -12.64
CA TYR A 189 -8.92 -8.18 -12.10
C TYR A 189 -9.37 -6.89 -12.79
N TYR A 190 -8.57 -6.37 -13.73
CA TYR A 190 -8.82 -5.11 -14.42
C TYR A 190 -8.95 -5.31 -15.92
N GLN A 191 -9.94 -4.65 -16.54
CA GLN A 191 -10.06 -4.60 -18.01
C GLN A 191 -8.95 -3.74 -18.62
N LYS A 192 -8.57 -2.64 -17.94
CA LYS A 192 -7.47 -1.76 -18.30
C LYS A 192 -6.54 -1.57 -17.11
N PHE A 193 -5.28 -1.94 -17.27
CA PHE A 193 -4.25 -1.85 -16.23
C PHE A 193 -2.94 -1.30 -16.80
N PRO A 194 -2.94 -0.05 -17.30
CA PRO A 194 -1.71 0.56 -17.83
C PRO A 194 -0.71 0.76 -16.69
N ASP A 195 0.58 0.74 -17.03
CA ASP A 195 1.61 1.24 -16.13
C ASP A 195 1.39 2.73 -15.88
N LEU A 196 1.57 3.14 -14.62
CA LEU A 196 1.51 4.54 -14.23
C LEU A 196 2.93 5.10 -14.19
N SER A 197 3.11 6.31 -14.71
CA SER A 197 4.32 7.11 -14.57
C SER A 197 4.33 7.92 -13.27
N ASP A 198 5.51 8.38 -12.88
CA ASP A 198 5.67 9.26 -11.72
C ASP A 198 4.94 10.60 -11.92
N GLY A 199 4.90 11.10 -13.17
CA GLY A 199 4.18 12.33 -13.53
C GLY A 199 2.65 12.19 -13.38
N GLU A 200 2.09 11.04 -13.75
CA GLU A 200 0.65 10.77 -13.54
C GLU A 200 0.30 10.68 -12.06
N VAL A 201 1.16 10.05 -11.24
CA VAL A 201 0.97 9.99 -9.79
C VAL A 201 1.00 11.39 -9.17
N LEU A 202 1.96 12.23 -9.56
CA LEU A 202 2.04 13.61 -9.09
C LEU A 202 0.82 14.45 -9.52
N ALA A 203 0.34 14.27 -10.75
CA ALA A 203 -0.86 14.94 -11.24
C ALA A 203 -2.11 14.51 -10.44
N ASP A 204 -2.29 13.21 -10.19
CA ASP A 204 -3.38 12.71 -9.36
C ASP A 204 -3.30 13.30 -7.94
N LEU A 205 -2.13 13.25 -7.29
CA LEU A 205 -1.94 13.82 -5.94
C LEU A 205 -2.24 15.33 -5.88
N GLY A 206 -1.84 16.10 -6.90
CA GLY A 206 -2.14 17.53 -7.00
C GLY A 206 -3.64 17.83 -7.10
N THR A 207 -4.46 16.89 -7.60
CA THR A 207 -5.93 17.04 -7.67
C THR A 207 -6.68 16.44 -6.50
N CYS A 208 -6.05 15.50 -5.78
CA CYS A 208 -6.68 14.75 -4.68
C CYS A 208 -6.32 15.27 -3.29
N THR A 209 -5.26 16.07 -3.15
CA THR A 209 -4.88 16.68 -1.88
C THR A 209 -5.94 17.71 -1.46
N LEU A 210 -6.93 17.22 -0.71
CA LEU A 210 -7.78 18.04 0.13
C LEU A 210 -6.90 18.61 1.24
N VAL A 211 -6.17 19.69 0.95
CA VAL A 211 -5.68 20.57 2.02
C VAL A 211 -6.97 21.07 2.68
N PRO A 212 -7.26 20.72 3.96
CA PRO A 212 -8.39 21.33 4.62
C PRO A 212 -8.16 22.85 4.58
N PRO A 213 -9.18 23.65 4.22
CA PRO A 213 -9.04 25.10 4.31
C PRO A 213 -8.55 25.43 5.72
N LYS A 214 -7.51 26.26 5.82
CA LYS A 214 -7.11 26.83 7.12
C LYS A 214 -8.35 27.49 7.71
N SER A 215 -8.81 26.96 8.84
CA SER A 215 -9.81 27.59 9.71
C SER A 215 -9.33 28.96 10.16
#